data_AF-A0A7G6YUY5-F1
#
_entry.id   AF-A0A7G6YUY5-F1
#
_cell.length_a   1.000
_cell.length_b   1.000
_cell.length_c   1.000
_cell.angle_alpha   90.00
_cell.angle_beta   90.00
_cell.angle_gamma   90.00
#
_symmetry.space_group_name_H-M   'P 1'
#
loop_
_entity.id
_entity.type
_entity.pdbx_description
1 polymer ?
#
loop_
_entity_poly.entity_id
_entity_poly.type
_entity_poly.pdbx_seq_one_letter_code
_entity_poly.pdbx_strand_id
1 'polypeptide(L)'
;MEKTTAPDAATLAAEPLLFSLHSSQILASNEKGHPFWKPLPPRLFVQVQPEQPERACIVALCGTTGKRFLTHAYEHGPFQLQDGQRLPTVCALGVYFASQHRAMFPAEGAAMLLGVDGSIQEIRPTKGKTFKLEQLYAALSCDYIDVHHPQHGLYQDWILVFDDEGKFKERPINPLATALWYETYPLDHYSPVDVVAGPVLLMKSQMMR
;
A
#
# COMPACT_ATOMS: atom_id res chain seq x y z
N MET A 1 -32.63 -16.94 20.20
CA MET A 1 -32.34 -16.78 18.76
C MET A 1 -32.54 -15.31 18.43
N GLU A 2 -31.53 -14.49 18.70
CA GLU A 2 -31.51 -13.11 18.22
C GLU A 2 -31.24 -13.15 16.72
N LYS A 3 -32.16 -12.59 15.94
CA LYS A 3 -31.98 -12.31 14.53
C LYS A 3 -30.94 -11.20 14.44
N THR A 4 -29.70 -11.54 14.09
CA THR A 4 -28.70 -10.57 13.66
C THR A 4 -29.17 -10.01 12.32
N THR A 5 -29.77 -8.82 12.37
CA THR A 5 -30.07 -8.00 11.19
C THR A 5 -28.74 -7.68 10.51
N ALA A 6 -28.58 -8.12 9.27
CA ALA A 6 -27.49 -7.65 8.42
C ALA A 6 -27.59 -6.11 8.32
N PRO A 7 -26.48 -5.36 8.48
CA PRO A 7 -26.54 -3.92 8.35
C PRO A 7 -26.99 -3.57 6.93
N ASP A 8 -27.97 -2.66 6.85
CA ASP A 8 -28.48 -2.09 5.62
C ASP A 8 -27.33 -1.62 4.73
N ALA A 9 -27.45 -1.87 3.43
CA ALA A 9 -26.59 -1.33 2.37
C ALA A 9 -26.82 0.18 2.20
N ALA A 10 -26.74 0.93 3.30
CA ALA A 10 -26.40 2.34 3.25
C ALA A 10 -25.05 2.42 2.55
N THR A 11 -24.93 3.36 1.62
CA THR A 11 -23.71 3.72 0.91
C THR A 11 -22.63 4.04 1.93
N LEU A 12 -21.93 3.02 2.43
CA LEU A 12 -20.72 3.16 3.21
C LEU A 12 -19.77 3.91 2.29
N ALA A 13 -19.60 5.21 2.54
CA ALA A 13 -18.53 5.96 1.89
C ALA A 13 -17.27 5.13 2.10
N ALA A 14 -16.63 4.74 0.99
CA ALA A 14 -15.47 3.86 1.05
C ALA A 14 -14.48 4.43 2.07
N GLU A 15 -13.98 3.57 2.97
CA GLU A 15 -13.00 4.03 3.95
C GLU A 15 -11.80 4.67 3.22
N PRO A 16 -11.23 5.74 3.77
CA PRO A 16 -10.10 6.38 3.14
C PRO A 16 -8.90 5.43 3.08
N LEU A 17 -8.24 5.38 1.93
CA LEU A 17 -7.02 4.61 1.74
C LEU A 17 -5.85 5.30 2.45
N LEU A 18 -4.93 4.50 2.97
CA LEU A 18 -3.75 4.97 3.69
C LEU A 18 -2.48 4.43 3.05
N PHE A 19 -1.75 5.28 2.36
CA PHE A 19 -0.49 4.91 1.71
C PHE A 19 0.68 5.35 2.58
N SER A 20 1.56 4.42 2.94
CA SER A 20 2.74 4.73 3.76
C SER A 20 3.68 5.67 3.01
N LEU A 21 4.23 6.65 3.73
CA LEU A 21 5.25 7.56 3.21
C LEU A 21 6.66 7.23 3.74
N HIS A 22 6.84 6.07 4.37
CA HIS A 22 8.11 5.69 5.02
C HIS A 22 9.31 5.72 4.07
N SER A 23 9.13 5.28 2.82
CA SER A 23 10.20 5.26 1.81
C SER A 23 10.35 6.59 1.06
N SER A 24 9.54 7.60 1.41
CA SER A 24 9.50 8.90 0.73
C SER A 24 10.29 9.96 1.50
N GLN A 25 10.71 10.99 0.78
CA GLN A 25 11.43 12.14 1.31
C GLN A 25 10.66 13.43 1.05
N ILE A 26 10.91 14.46 1.85
CA ILE A 26 10.40 15.82 1.67
C ILE A 26 11.58 16.78 1.54
N LEU A 27 11.45 17.80 0.69
CA LEU A 27 12.46 18.84 0.59
C LEU A 27 12.42 19.72 1.83
N ALA A 28 13.55 19.82 2.53
CA ALA A 28 13.74 20.66 3.70
C ALA A 28 14.91 21.64 3.46
N SER A 29 15.06 22.61 4.35
CA SER A 29 16.22 23.51 4.38
C SER A 29 17.00 23.30 5.66
N ASN A 30 18.33 23.28 5.59
CA ASN A 30 19.17 23.22 6.78
C ASN A 30 19.25 24.62 7.46
N GLU A 31 19.99 24.71 8.57
CA GLU A 31 20.17 25.97 9.32
C GLU A 31 20.78 27.11 8.48
N LYS A 32 21.47 26.77 7.38
CA LYS A 32 22.09 27.72 6.45
C LYS A 32 21.20 28.02 5.23
N GLY A 33 19.97 27.49 5.19
CA GLY A 33 19.03 27.67 4.09
C GLY A 33 19.34 26.83 2.85
N HIS A 34 20.29 25.88 2.90
CA HIS A 34 20.55 25.01 1.75
C HIS A 34 19.52 23.88 1.70
N PRO A 35 18.96 23.57 0.52
CA PRO A 35 17.97 22.53 0.36
C PRO A 35 18.59 21.13 0.51
N PHE A 36 17.86 20.22 1.15
CA PHE A 36 18.21 18.80 1.21
C PHE A 36 16.96 17.93 1.30
N TRP A 37 17.05 16.68 0.85
CA TRP A 37 15.96 15.71 0.98
C TRP A 37 16.00 15.05 2.35
N LYS A 38 14.93 15.23 3.11
CA LYS A 38 14.76 14.68 4.45
C LYS A 38 13.84 13.46 4.39
N PRO A 39 14.25 12.28 4.90
CA PRO A 39 13.35 11.14 5.05
C PRO A 39 12.12 11.48 5.90
N LEU A 40 10.95 10.99 5.49
CA LEU A 40 9.73 11.13 6.26
C LEU A 40 9.69 10.10 7.41
N PRO A 41 9.09 10.45 8.56
CA PRO A 41 8.92 9.51 9.66
C PRO A 41 8.15 8.24 9.25
N PRO A 42 8.47 7.07 9.85
CA PRO A 42 7.95 5.76 9.44
C PRO A 42 6.44 5.56 9.65
N ARG A 43 5.80 6.42 10.45
CA ARG A 43 4.37 6.35 10.77
C ARG A 43 3.57 7.49 10.12
N LEU A 44 4.10 8.12 9.07
CA LEU A 44 3.35 9.04 8.24
C LEU A 44 2.71 8.32 7.05
N PHE A 45 1.47 8.70 6.79
CA PHE A 45 0.66 8.20 5.69
C PHE A 45 0.03 9.38 4.96
N VAL A 46 -0.16 9.23 3.65
CA VAL A 46 -1.12 10.07 2.93
C VAL A 46 -2.47 9.36 2.96
N GLN A 47 -3.46 10.05 3.52
CA GLN A 47 -4.84 9.59 3.55
C GLN A 47 -5.55 10.10 2.30
N VAL A 48 -6.15 9.20 1.54
CA VAL A 48 -6.73 9.49 0.23
C VAL A 48 -8.16 8.99 0.19
N GLN A 49 -9.09 9.88 -0.14
CA GLN A 49 -10.43 9.46 -0.52
C GLN A 49 -10.44 9.08 -2.00
N PRO A 50 -10.77 7.82 -2.37
CA PRO A 50 -10.68 7.39 -3.77
C PRO A 50 -11.48 8.27 -4.74
N GLU A 51 -12.63 8.81 -4.31
CA GLU A 51 -13.48 9.68 -5.14
C GLU A 51 -12.99 11.14 -5.20
N GLN A 52 -12.18 11.58 -4.24
CA GLN A 52 -11.70 12.95 -4.09
C GLN A 52 -10.20 12.97 -3.74
N PRO A 53 -9.33 12.39 -4.60
CA PRO A 53 -7.91 12.24 -4.29
C PRO A 53 -7.19 13.59 -4.14
N GLU A 54 -7.74 14.67 -4.70
CA GLU A 54 -7.23 16.03 -4.55
C GLU A 54 -7.39 16.60 -3.14
N ARG A 55 -8.25 15.99 -2.31
CA ARG A 55 -8.45 16.34 -0.89
C ARG A 55 -7.59 15.51 0.06
N ALA A 56 -6.56 14.85 -0.46
CA ALA A 56 -5.65 14.05 0.35
C ALA A 56 -4.97 14.90 1.44
N CYS A 57 -4.70 14.28 2.58
CA CYS A 57 -4.03 14.90 3.72
C CYS A 57 -2.96 13.98 4.32
N ILE A 58 -2.03 14.56 5.09
CA ILE A 58 -1.03 13.78 5.82
C ILE A 58 -1.53 13.44 7.21
N VAL A 59 -1.44 12.17 7.58
CA VAL A 59 -1.78 11.68 8.91
C VAL A 59 -0.60 10.96 9.54
N ALA A 60 -0.42 11.15 10.83
CA ALA A 60 0.42 10.31 11.66
C ALA A 60 -0.42 9.18 12.26
N LEU A 61 0.15 7.98 12.30
CA LEU A 61 -0.53 6.79 12.81
C LEU A 61 0.10 6.28 14.10
N CYS A 62 -0.72 6.12 15.14
CA CYS A 62 -0.29 5.43 16.35
C CYS A 62 -0.26 3.91 16.10
N GLY A 63 0.95 3.34 16.04
CA GLY A 63 1.14 1.93 15.71
C GLY A 63 0.51 0.94 16.70
N THR A 64 0.30 1.34 17.96
CA THR A 64 -0.32 0.46 18.97
C THR A 64 -1.84 0.48 18.93
N THR A 65 -2.46 1.61 18.56
CA THR A 65 -3.91 1.79 18.66
C THR A 65 -4.63 1.96 17.33
N GLY A 66 -3.93 2.05 16.20
CA GLY A 66 -4.55 2.36 14.90
C GLY A 66 -5.05 3.80 14.76
N LYS A 67 -4.90 4.62 15.81
CA LYS A 67 -5.46 5.97 15.83
C LYS A 67 -4.69 6.90 14.88
N ARG A 68 -5.45 7.59 14.05
CA ARG A 68 -4.98 8.57 13.06
C ARG A 68 -4.98 9.97 13.65
N PHE A 69 -3.95 10.76 13.34
CA PHE A 69 -3.79 12.14 13.75
C PHE A 69 -3.47 12.99 12.53
N LEU A 70 -4.36 13.91 12.17
CA LEU A 70 -4.08 14.90 11.12
C LEU A 70 -2.87 15.74 11.51
N THR A 71 -1.95 15.97 10.57
CA THR A 71 -0.78 16.82 10.79
C THR A 71 -0.48 17.70 9.57
N HIS A 72 -0.18 18.97 9.85
CA HIS A 72 0.19 19.95 8.82
C HIS A 72 1.71 20.14 8.70
N ALA A 73 2.50 19.45 9.53
CA ALA A 73 3.96 19.63 9.60
C ALA A 73 4.72 19.12 8.35
N TYR A 74 4.04 18.41 7.46
CA TYR A 74 4.62 17.75 6.29
C TYR A 74 3.87 18.06 5.00
N GLU A 75 3.01 19.07 4.97
CA GLU A 75 2.18 19.37 3.79
C GLU A 75 2.88 20.25 2.75
N HIS A 76 4.05 20.79 3.10
CA HIS A 76 4.70 21.86 2.34
C HIS A 76 5.35 21.40 1.03
N GLY A 77 5.62 20.09 0.88
CA GLY A 77 6.29 19.52 -0.28
C GLY A 77 7.59 20.25 -0.69
N PRO A 78 8.12 19.99 -1.90
CA PRO A 78 7.84 18.81 -2.72
C PRO A 78 8.27 17.52 -2.03
N PHE A 79 7.72 16.41 -2.51
CA PHE A 79 8.04 15.05 -2.08
C PHE A 79 8.86 14.33 -3.14
N GLN A 80 9.73 13.43 -2.71
CA GLN A 80 10.45 12.51 -3.58
C GLN A 80 10.12 11.07 -3.17
N LEU A 81 9.63 10.29 -4.13
CA LEU A 81 9.36 8.86 -3.97
C LEU A 81 10.68 8.06 -4.12
N GLN A 82 10.62 6.77 -3.78
CA GLN A 82 11.79 5.89 -3.77
C GLN A 82 12.41 5.69 -5.17
N ASP A 83 11.61 5.73 -6.24
CA ASP A 83 12.07 5.70 -7.63
C ASP A 83 12.70 7.02 -8.11
N GLY A 84 12.71 8.04 -7.25
CA GLY A 84 13.20 9.38 -7.56
C GLY A 84 12.15 10.34 -8.14
N GLN A 85 10.93 9.86 -8.43
CA GLN A 85 9.83 10.70 -8.90
C GLN A 85 9.52 11.80 -7.89
N ARG A 86 9.30 13.02 -8.39
CA ARG A 86 9.02 14.19 -7.55
C ARG A 86 7.57 14.62 -7.70
N LEU A 87 6.90 14.79 -6.57
CA LEU A 87 5.50 15.21 -6.50
C LEU A 87 5.41 16.53 -5.73
N PRO A 88 4.86 17.61 -6.32
CA PRO A 88 5.00 18.95 -5.76
C PRO A 88 4.17 19.19 -4.50
N THR A 89 3.06 18.45 -4.30
CA THR A 89 2.07 18.73 -3.26
C THR A 89 1.46 17.44 -2.70
N VAL A 90 0.78 17.54 -1.56
CA VAL A 90 0.00 16.42 -0.99
C VAL A 90 -1.14 15.99 -1.91
N CYS A 91 -1.77 16.94 -2.60
CA CYS A 91 -2.74 16.65 -3.65
C CYS A 91 -2.12 15.78 -4.76
N ALA A 92 -0.91 16.11 -5.24
CA ALA A 92 -0.22 15.31 -6.23
C ALA A 92 0.12 13.89 -5.72
N LEU A 93 0.49 13.74 -4.43
CA LEU A 93 0.64 12.43 -3.79
C LEU A 93 -0.68 11.65 -3.79
N GLY A 94 -1.79 12.28 -3.39
CA GLY A 94 -3.10 11.66 -3.35
C GLY A 94 -3.56 11.17 -4.72
N VAL A 95 -3.42 12.01 -5.75
CA VAL A 95 -3.74 11.67 -7.14
C VAL A 95 -2.84 10.53 -7.64
N TYR A 96 -1.54 10.57 -7.35
CA TYR A 96 -0.60 9.53 -7.73
C TYR A 96 -1.01 8.17 -7.14
N PHE A 97 -1.15 8.08 -5.81
CA PHE A 97 -1.47 6.80 -5.17
C PHE A 97 -2.87 6.29 -5.49
N ALA A 98 -3.87 7.17 -5.62
CA ALA A 98 -5.19 6.76 -6.09
C ALA A 98 -5.13 6.16 -7.51
N SER A 99 -4.30 6.73 -8.39
CA SER A 99 -4.12 6.21 -9.75
C SER A 99 -3.43 4.84 -9.75
N GLN A 100 -2.36 4.67 -8.96
CA GLN A 100 -1.65 3.40 -8.82
C GLN A 100 -2.56 2.31 -8.24
N HIS A 101 -3.29 2.64 -7.18
CA HIS A 101 -4.26 1.74 -6.57
C HIS A 101 -5.27 1.22 -7.59
N ARG A 102 -5.94 2.10 -8.35
CA ARG A 102 -6.90 1.69 -9.39
C ARG A 102 -6.28 0.82 -10.49
N ALA A 103 -5.00 1.03 -10.78
CA ALA A 103 -4.29 0.31 -11.83
C ALA A 103 -3.73 -1.06 -11.37
N MET A 104 -3.87 -1.45 -10.09
CA MET A 104 -3.33 -2.71 -9.59
C MET A 104 -3.99 -3.97 -10.18
N PHE A 105 -5.16 -3.85 -10.82
CA PHE A 105 -5.82 -5.00 -11.43
C PHE A 105 -5.02 -5.56 -12.61
N PRO A 106 -4.48 -6.79 -12.51
CA PRO A 106 -3.79 -7.38 -13.64
C PRO A 106 -4.78 -7.83 -14.71
N ALA A 107 -4.31 -7.82 -15.96
CA ALA A 107 -4.99 -8.47 -17.07
C ALA A 107 -5.20 -9.97 -16.82
N GLU A 108 -6.13 -10.57 -17.58
CA GLU A 108 -6.39 -12.00 -17.47
C GLU A 108 -5.12 -12.83 -17.68
N GLY A 109 -4.89 -13.78 -16.77
CA GLY A 109 -3.72 -14.64 -16.76
C GLY A 109 -2.40 -13.95 -16.40
N ALA A 110 -2.43 -12.73 -15.85
CA ALA A 110 -1.28 -12.05 -15.27
C ALA A 110 -1.42 -11.89 -13.75
N ALA A 111 -0.28 -11.77 -13.06
CA ALA A 111 -0.18 -11.24 -11.71
C ALA A 111 0.33 -9.80 -11.80
N MET A 112 -0.07 -8.95 -10.85
CA MET A 112 0.48 -7.60 -10.73
C MET A 112 1.56 -7.60 -9.64
N LEU A 113 2.80 -7.29 -10.01
CA LEU A 113 3.89 -7.01 -9.08
C LEU A 113 3.77 -5.57 -8.60
N LEU A 114 3.57 -5.41 -7.30
CA LEU A 114 3.53 -4.13 -6.59
C LEU A 114 4.92 -3.86 -6.02
N GLY A 115 5.64 -2.90 -6.62
CA GLY A 115 6.96 -2.47 -6.17
C GLY A 115 6.89 -1.64 -4.89
N VAL A 116 7.98 -1.69 -4.10
CA VAL A 116 8.11 -0.87 -2.88
C VAL A 116 8.20 0.63 -3.20
N ASP A 117 8.56 0.96 -4.44
CA ASP A 117 8.65 2.31 -4.96
C ASP A 117 7.31 2.89 -5.45
N GLY A 118 6.23 2.11 -5.36
CA GLY A 118 4.92 2.48 -5.89
C GLY A 118 4.71 2.11 -7.35
N SER A 119 5.70 1.48 -8.01
CA SER A 119 5.53 0.94 -9.35
C SER A 119 4.60 -0.29 -9.35
N ILE A 120 3.97 -0.50 -10.50
CA ILE A 120 3.17 -1.69 -10.78
C ILE A 120 3.65 -2.32 -12.08
N GLN A 121 3.80 -3.64 -12.10
CA GLN A 121 4.25 -4.37 -13.28
C GLN A 121 3.49 -5.67 -13.46
N GLU A 122 2.88 -5.87 -14.62
CA GLU A 122 2.32 -7.18 -14.96
C GLU A 122 3.44 -8.21 -15.17
N ILE A 123 3.28 -9.36 -14.53
CA ILE A 123 4.12 -10.54 -14.77
C ILE A 123 3.24 -11.73 -15.13
N ARG A 124 3.79 -12.66 -15.91
CA ARG A 124 3.09 -13.86 -16.38
C ARG A 124 3.90 -15.12 -16.03
N PRO A 125 3.25 -16.27 -15.83
CA PRO A 125 3.97 -17.53 -15.70
C PRO A 125 4.84 -17.78 -16.93
N THR A 126 6.08 -18.25 -16.73
CA THR A 126 6.98 -18.49 -17.88
C THR A 126 6.51 -19.64 -18.77
N LYS A 127 5.71 -20.57 -18.23
CA LYS A 127 5.11 -21.69 -18.98
C LYS A 127 3.76 -22.07 -18.37
N GLY A 128 2.74 -22.22 -19.22
CA GLY A 128 1.39 -22.62 -18.80
C GLY A 128 0.55 -21.46 -18.28
N LYS A 129 -0.43 -21.75 -17.42
CA LYS A 129 -1.40 -20.77 -16.88
C LYS A 129 -1.17 -20.43 -15.41
N THR A 130 -0.27 -21.13 -14.72
CA THR A 130 -0.05 -20.98 -13.28
C THR A 130 1.41 -20.72 -12.95
N PHE A 131 1.64 -19.90 -11.93
CA PHE A 131 2.95 -19.69 -11.36
C PHE A 131 3.38 -20.90 -10.56
N LYS A 132 4.62 -21.34 -10.77
CA LYS A 132 5.28 -22.27 -9.87
C LYS A 132 5.91 -21.52 -8.71
N LEU A 133 6.09 -22.19 -7.57
CA LEU A 133 6.74 -21.63 -6.39
C LEU A 133 8.11 -20.97 -6.69
N GLU A 134 8.94 -21.60 -7.52
CA GLU A 134 10.25 -21.04 -7.96
C GLU A 134 10.13 -19.67 -8.66
N GLN A 135 9.04 -19.44 -9.39
CA GLN A 135 8.79 -18.17 -10.07
C GLN A 135 8.32 -17.10 -9.08
N LEU A 136 7.52 -17.48 -8.09
CA LEU A 136 7.06 -16.57 -7.03
C LEU A 136 8.26 -16.10 -6.20
N TYR A 137 9.14 -17.02 -5.79
CA TYR A 137 10.40 -16.70 -5.11
C TYR A 137 11.29 -15.77 -5.93
N ALA A 138 11.48 -16.06 -7.22
CA ALA A 138 12.27 -15.20 -8.09
C ALA A 138 11.66 -13.80 -8.23
N ALA A 139 10.34 -13.70 -8.44
CA ALA A 139 9.64 -12.42 -8.61
C ALA A 139 9.70 -11.55 -7.35
N LEU A 140 9.61 -12.16 -6.17
CA LEU A 140 9.66 -11.47 -4.87
C LEU A 140 11.10 -11.35 -4.32
N SER A 141 12.07 -12.00 -4.98
CA SER A 141 13.44 -12.17 -4.52
C SER A 141 13.51 -12.69 -3.08
N CYS A 142 12.76 -13.74 -2.75
CA CYS A 142 12.64 -14.29 -1.39
C CYS A 142 12.75 -15.82 -1.35
N ASP A 143 12.84 -16.36 -0.13
CA ASP A 143 12.96 -17.80 0.14
C ASP A 143 11.67 -18.39 0.74
N TYR A 144 10.86 -17.55 1.39
CA TYR A 144 9.59 -17.91 2.01
C TYR A 144 8.52 -16.93 1.54
N ILE A 145 7.34 -17.47 1.22
CA ILE A 145 6.17 -16.66 0.88
C ILE A 145 5.06 -16.91 1.88
N ASP A 146 4.31 -15.86 2.16
CA ASP A 146 2.98 -15.97 2.76
C ASP A 146 1.92 -15.61 1.71
N VAL A 147 0.72 -16.19 1.85
CA VAL A 147 -0.40 -15.98 0.95
C VAL A 147 -1.58 -15.47 1.75
N HIS A 148 -2.03 -14.26 1.41
CA HIS A 148 -3.12 -13.61 2.08
C HIS A 148 -4.33 -13.43 1.17
N HIS A 149 -5.52 -13.67 1.69
CA HIS A 149 -6.79 -13.44 1.01
C HIS A 149 -7.48 -12.21 1.62
N PRO A 150 -7.55 -11.07 0.89
CA PRO A 150 -8.37 -9.94 1.29
C PRO A 150 -9.81 -10.37 1.56
N GLN A 151 -10.37 -9.96 2.69
CA GLN A 151 -11.72 -10.36 3.12
C GLN A 151 -12.79 -9.39 2.62
N HIS A 152 -12.41 -8.16 2.31
CA HIS A 152 -13.28 -7.05 1.96
C HIS A 152 -12.62 -6.19 0.87
N GLY A 153 -13.37 -5.21 0.37
CA GLY A 153 -12.88 -4.22 -0.57
C GLY A 153 -12.77 -4.72 -2.01
N LEU A 154 -12.10 -3.93 -2.82
CA LEU A 154 -12.06 -4.08 -4.28
C LEU A 154 -11.31 -5.36 -4.72
N TYR A 155 -10.47 -5.91 -3.84
CA TYR A 155 -9.58 -7.04 -4.13
C TYR A 155 -9.96 -8.34 -3.40
N GLN A 156 -11.17 -8.45 -2.84
CA GLN A 156 -11.63 -9.63 -2.08
C GLN A 156 -11.53 -10.98 -2.83
N ASP A 157 -11.58 -10.96 -4.17
CA ASP A 157 -11.47 -12.16 -5.01
C ASP A 157 -10.04 -12.42 -5.51
N TRP A 158 -9.04 -11.78 -4.90
CA TRP A 158 -7.62 -11.88 -5.25
C TRP A 158 -6.83 -12.44 -4.08
N ILE A 159 -5.54 -12.71 -4.30
CA ILE A 159 -4.59 -13.06 -3.25
C ILE A 159 -3.39 -12.12 -3.32
N LEU A 160 -2.84 -11.82 -2.15
CA LEU A 160 -1.52 -11.23 -2.01
C LEU A 160 -0.50 -12.32 -1.74
N VAL A 161 0.61 -12.29 -2.44
CA VAL A 161 1.76 -13.18 -2.19
C VAL A 161 2.98 -12.30 -1.94
N PHE A 162 3.64 -12.48 -0.80
CA PHE A 162 4.77 -11.62 -0.40
C PHE A 162 5.78 -12.39 0.45
N ASP A 163 6.97 -11.82 0.63
CA ASP A 163 8.04 -12.37 1.47
C ASP A 163 7.62 -12.33 2.96
N ASP A 164 7.39 -13.49 3.57
CA ASP A 164 7.04 -13.61 4.99
C ASP A 164 8.13 -13.01 5.90
N GLU A 165 9.38 -13.05 5.43
CA GLU A 165 10.54 -12.52 6.14
C GLU A 165 10.82 -11.05 5.81
N GLY A 166 9.98 -10.37 5.03
CA GLY A 166 10.25 -9.03 4.52
C GLY A 166 10.61 -8.01 5.61
N LYS A 167 9.92 -8.05 6.77
CA LYS A 167 10.20 -7.18 7.92
C LYS A 167 11.51 -7.55 8.62
N PHE A 168 11.79 -8.85 8.78
CA PHE A 168 13.02 -9.35 9.40
C PHE A 168 14.25 -9.04 8.55
N LYS A 169 14.09 -9.01 7.22
CA LYS A 169 15.10 -8.61 6.23
C LYS A 169 15.19 -7.08 6.04
N GLU A 170 14.50 -6.30 6.88
CA GLU A 170 14.46 -4.82 6.82
C GLU A 170 14.08 -4.26 5.44
N ARG A 171 13.20 -4.96 4.71
CA ARG A 171 12.74 -4.46 3.40
C ARG A 171 11.92 -3.17 3.58
N PRO A 172 11.97 -2.25 2.59
CA PRO A 172 11.12 -1.06 2.61
C PRO A 172 9.64 -1.41 2.67
N ILE A 173 8.85 -0.54 3.30
CA ILE A 173 7.39 -0.69 3.37
C ILE A 173 6.80 -0.46 1.98
N ASN A 174 5.91 -1.35 1.57
CA ASN A 174 5.20 -1.24 0.30
C ASN A 174 3.94 -0.40 0.49
N PRO A 175 3.85 0.81 -0.13
CA PRO A 175 2.74 1.72 0.11
C PRO A 175 1.40 1.18 -0.41
N LEU A 176 1.41 0.51 -1.57
CA LEU A 176 0.21 -0.04 -2.20
C LEU A 176 -0.31 -1.27 -1.45
N ALA A 177 0.59 -2.22 -1.15
CA ALA A 177 0.20 -3.41 -0.42
C ALA A 177 -0.22 -3.10 1.02
N THR A 178 0.39 -2.10 1.67
CA THR A 178 -0.03 -1.66 3.00
C THR A 178 -1.41 -0.99 2.97
N ALA A 179 -1.73 -0.20 1.94
CA ALA A 179 -3.08 0.36 1.79
C ALA A 179 -4.13 -0.76 1.65
N LEU A 180 -3.86 -1.75 0.80
CA LEU A 180 -4.74 -2.92 0.61
C LEU A 180 -4.86 -3.76 1.89
N TRP A 181 -3.78 -3.89 2.66
CA TRP A 181 -3.78 -4.55 3.96
C TRP A 181 -4.75 -3.87 4.93
N TYR A 182 -4.79 -2.54 4.98
CA TYR A 182 -5.72 -1.80 5.83
C TYR A 182 -7.17 -1.80 5.34
N GLU A 183 -7.42 -1.95 4.04
CA GLU A 183 -8.78 -2.22 3.55
C GLU A 183 -9.28 -3.58 4.04
N THR A 184 -8.37 -4.55 4.15
CA THR A 184 -8.70 -5.90 4.65
C THR A 184 -8.82 -5.93 6.18
N TYR A 185 -7.96 -5.18 6.85
CA TYR A 185 -7.85 -5.07 8.30
C TYR A 185 -8.03 -3.62 8.75
N PRO A 186 -9.28 -3.10 8.78
CA PRO A 186 -9.54 -1.73 9.17
C PRO A 186 -8.96 -1.39 10.54
N LEU A 187 -8.27 -0.25 10.61
CA LEU A 187 -7.51 0.17 11.79
C LEU A 187 -8.35 0.41 13.04
N ASP A 188 -9.65 0.64 12.88
CA ASP A 188 -10.58 0.84 14.00
C ASP A 188 -11.00 -0.50 14.64
N HIS A 189 -10.72 -1.63 13.98
CA HIS A 189 -11.04 -2.99 14.42
C HIS A 189 -9.80 -3.85 14.74
N TYR A 190 -8.68 -3.58 14.06
CA TYR A 190 -7.48 -4.40 14.15
C TYR A 190 -6.31 -3.60 14.71
N SER A 191 -5.79 -4.06 15.86
CA SER A 191 -4.57 -3.53 16.48
C SER A 191 -3.78 -4.69 17.12
N PRO A 192 -2.43 -4.62 17.19
CA PRO A 192 -1.56 -3.53 16.72
C PRO A 192 -1.53 -3.39 15.20
N VAL A 193 -1.12 -2.21 14.74
CA VAL A 193 -1.06 -1.88 13.31
C VAL A 193 0.12 -2.58 12.66
N ASP A 194 -0.16 -3.32 11.60
CA ASP A 194 0.85 -3.97 10.80
C ASP A 194 1.01 -3.34 9.41
N VAL A 195 2.15 -3.57 8.77
CA VAL A 195 2.47 -3.07 7.42
C VAL A 195 2.98 -4.21 6.55
N VAL A 196 2.96 -4.03 5.24
CA VAL A 196 3.55 -5.00 4.31
C VAL A 196 4.90 -4.49 3.83
N ALA A 197 5.94 -5.30 3.98
CA ALA A 197 7.33 -4.94 3.63
C ALA A 197 7.80 -5.76 2.43
N GLY A 198 8.44 -5.10 1.46
CA GLY A 198 8.93 -5.73 0.24
C GLY A 198 7.92 -5.75 -0.92
N PRO A 199 8.34 -6.26 -2.10
CA PRO A 199 7.46 -6.43 -3.24
C PRO A 199 6.32 -7.42 -2.92
N VAL A 200 5.19 -7.26 -3.60
CA VAL A 200 4.01 -8.12 -3.43
C VAL A 200 3.43 -8.49 -4.79
N LEU A 201 2.96 -9.72 -4.96
CA LEU A 201 2.16 -10.13 -6.10
C LEU A 201 0.69 -10.11 -5.74
N LEU A 202 -0.11 -9.44 -6.56
CA LEU A 202 -1.57 -9.50 -6.54
C LEU A 202 -2.04 -10.36 -7.71
N MET A 203 -2.73 -11.46 -7.43
CA MET A 203 -3.14 -12.43 -8.47
C MET A 203 -4.39 -13.22 -8.08
N LYS A 204 -5.00 -13.94 -9.03
CA LYS A 204 -6.09 -14.87 -8.73
C LYS A 204 -5.51 -16.15 -8.11
N SER A 205 -6.16 -16.69 -7.08
CA SER A 205 -5.71 -17.91 -6.40
C SER A 205 -5.51 -19.10 -7.34
N GLN A 206 -6.38 -19.27 -8.34
CA GLN A 206 -6.28 -20.32 -9.37
C GLN A 206 -4.98 -20.27 -10.21
N MET A 207 -4.26 -19.15 -10.16
CA MET A 207 -2.99 -18.99 -10.86
C MET A 207 -1.79 -19.48 -10.03
N MET A 208 -1.97 -19.85 -8.76
CA MET A 208 -0.93 -20.43 -7.93
C MET A 208 -1.05 -21.96 -7.95
N ARG A 209 0.07 -22.67 -8.16
CA ARG A 209 0.13 -24.14 -8.20
C ARG A 209 0.83 -24.73 -6.99
#